data_AF-A0A0G0W6X8-F1
#
_entry.id   AF-A0A0G0W6X8-F1
#
_cell.length_a   1.000
_cell.length_b   1.000
_cell.length_c   1.000
_cell.angle_alpha   90.00
_cell.angle_beta   90.00
_cell.angle_gamma   90.00
#
_symmetry.space_group_name_H-M   'P 1'
#
loop_
_entity.id
_entity.type
_entity.pdbx_description
1 polymer ?
#
loop_
_entity_poly.entity_id
_entity_poly.type
_entity_poly.pdbx_seq_one_letter_code
_entity_poly.pdbx_strand_id
1 'polypeptide(L)'
;MTLILNEIHLIDGFNETMIVAAADRRLSINGRYADTRQKLFEIPYLRGTVSYFGLAEVFPNGKNQLLSDWLPSFIRSQNHVKTLEEFSGNLREELHNVIPQETLSRYASGFHICGYNNQNIPEFWYLSNIGGLDGFNYVETKPRYAEPSSDWLGRDAKNFGWDGKDLSSVTEKVIWVYRNGDFRGHAVASEPLDRVFNTLFQFKDFKKPKTKDEYKEYVKTKFEIITYIYKKLNNTQIIGTPIDVVVLSSKDKK
;
A
#
# COMPACT_ATOMS: atom_id res chain seq x y z
N MET A 1 -0.08 -11.08 10.06
CA MET A 1 -0.42 -9.66 9.91
C MET A 1 0.71 -9.00 9.11
N THR A 2 0.46 -7.90 8.43
CA THR A 2 1.41 -7.24 7.51
C THR A 2 1.58 -5.79 7.95
N LEU A 3 2.59 -5.09 7.47
CA LEU A 3 2.59 -3.63 7.40
C LEU A 3 2.67 -3.22 5.93
N ILE A 4 1.62 -2.57 5.42
CA ILE A 4 1.66 -1.90 4.12
C ILE A 4 1.44 -0.39 4.27
N LEU A 5 2.07 0.37 3.40
CA LEU A 5 2.03 1.82 3.35
C LEU A 5 1.96 2.29 1.91
N ASN A 6 1.14 3.31 1.67
CA ASN A 6 1.21 4.08 0.44
C ASN A 6 1.25 5.58 0.80
N GLU A 7 2.19 6.31 0.22
CA GLU A 7 2.29 7.75 0.32
C GLU A 7 2.02 8.38 -1.05
N ILE A 8 1.21 9.44 -1.09
CA ILE A 8 1.03 10.30 -2.26
C ILE A 8 1.65 11.66 -1.92
N HIS A 9 2.65 12.04 -2.70
CA HIS A 9 3.38 13.30 -2.58
C HIS A 9 2.92 14.22 -3.70
N LEU A 10 2.31 15.35 -3.35
CA LEU A 10 2.03 16.46 -4.26
C LEU A 10 3.17 17.46 -4.09
N ILE A 11 4.16 17.42 -4.97
CA ILE A 11 5.36 18.26 -4.85
C ILE A 11 5.05 19.67 -5.36
N ASP A 12 4.41 19.73 -6.54
CA ASP A 12 3.92 20.94 -7.22
C ASP A 12 2.52 20.64 -7.78
N GLY A 13 1.52 20.57 -6.90
CA GLY A 13 0.16 20.12 -7.23
C GLY A 13 0.16 18.76 -7.95
N PHE A 14 -0.63 18.64 -9.02
CA PHE A 14 -0.60 17.47 -9.92
C PHE A 14 0.46 17.57 -11.04
N ASN A 15 1.17 18.69 -11.17
CA ASN A 15 2.23 18.82 -12.19
C ASN A 15 3.44 17.94 -11.84
N GLU A 16 3.80 17.88 -10.57
CA GLU A 16 4.86 17.02 -10.06
C GLU A 16 4.39 16.24 -8.85
N THR A 17 4.31 14.92 -9.01
CA THR A 17 3.90 14.02 -7.93
C THR A 17 4.78 12.79 -7.86
N MET A 18 4.76 12.16 -6.68
CA MET A 18 5.43 10.90 -6.43
C MET A 18 4.50 10.01 -5.60
N ILE A 19 4.44 8.72 -5.93
CA ILE A 19 3.76 7.70 -5.13
C ILE A 19 4.83 6.79 -4.56
N VAL A 20 4.72 6.45 -3.28
CA VAL A 20 5.61 5.49 -2.62
C VAL A 20 4.77 4.38 -2.02
N ALA A 21 4.97 3.16 -2.48
CA ALA A 21 4.37 1.97 -1.91
C ALA A 21 5.43 1.17 -1.16
N ALA A 22 5.13 0.72 0.04
CA ALA A 22 6.03 -0.09 0.85
C ALA A 22 5.28 -1.23 1.55
N ALA A 23 5.92 -2.40 1.65
CA ALA A 23 5.39 -3.54 2.38
C ALA A 23 6.48 -4.38 3.03
N ASP A 24 6.19 -4.90 4.23
CA ASP A 24 7.02 -5.93 4.87
C ASP A 24 6.80 -7.30 4.23
N ARG A 25 7.76 -8.23 4.34
CA ARG A 25 7.62 -9.58 3.74
C ARG A 25 7.24 -10.68 4.73
N ARG A 26 7.09 -10.41 6.02
CA ARG A 26 6.88 -11.49 7.01
C ARG A 26 5.46 -12.06 6.92
N LEU A 27 5.33 -13.36 6.74
CA LEU A 27 4.09 -14.09 7.00
C LEU A 27 4.09 -14.64 8.41
N SER A 28 2.94 -14.55 9.07
CA SER A 28 2.77 -15.06 10.43
C SER A 28 1.45 -15.79 10.58
N ILE A 29 1.48 -16.99 11.18
CA ILE A 29 0.31 -17.79 11.54
C ILE A 29 0.23 -17.82 13.06
N ASN A 30 -0.91 -17.41 13.63
CA ASN A 30 -1.14 -17.36 15.07
C ASN A 30 0.00 -16.65 15.84
N GLY A 31 0.49 -15.55 15.27
CA GLY A 31 1.57 -14.74 15.86
C GLY A 31 2.99 -15.30 15.73
N ARG A 32 3.16 -16.49 15.12
CA ARG A 32 4.46 -17.11 14.88
C ARG A 32 4.91 -16.91 13.44
N TYR A 33 6.22 -16.81 13.23
CA TYR A 33 6.80 -16.79 11.89
C TYR A 33 6.36 -18.02 11.10
N ALA A 34 5.90 -17.80 9.88
CA ALA A 34 5.56 -18.88 8.95
C ALA A 34 6.51 -18.87 7.75
N ASP A 35 6.67 -17.73 7.09
CA ASP A 35 7.47 -17.60 5.87
C ASP A 35 7.84 -16.13 5.59
N THR A 36 8.63 -15.89 4.55
CA THR A 36 8.98 -14.58 4.01
C THR A 36 8.50 -14.48 2.56
N ARG A 37 7.46 -13.70 2.29
CA ARG A 37 6.83 -13.57 0.97
C ARG A 37 6.61 -12.13 0.57
N GLN A 38 6.76 -11.86 -0.72
CA GLN A 38 6.48 -10.55 -1.30
C GLN A 38 4.99 -10.23 -1.15
N LYS A 39 4.70 -8.97 -0.79
CA LYS A 39 3.33 -8.47 -0.61
C LYS A 39 3.03 -7.20 -1.39
N LEU A 40 4.01 -6.67 -2.11
CA LEU A 40 3.92 -5.49 -2.95
C LEU A 40 4.40 -5.86 -4.35
N PHE A 41 3.57 -5.61 -5.37
CA PHE A 41 3.82 -5.96 -6.75
C PHE A 41 3.55 -4.76 -7.65
N GLU A 42 4.37 -4.58 -8.68
CA GLU A 42 4.10 -3.58 -9.72
C GLU A 42 2.99 -4.06 -10.66
N ILE A 43 2.25 -3.11 -11.23
CA ILE A 43 1.29 -3.29 -12.32
C ILE A 43 1.86 -2.51 -13.52
N PRO A 44 2.76 -3.12 -14.33
CA PRO A 44 3.60 -2.37 -15.25
C PRO A 44 2.80 -1.57 -16.29
N TYR A 45 1.73 -2.16 -16.81
CA TYR A 45 0.88 -1.55 -17.84
C TYR A 45 -0.03 -0.43 -17.31
N LEU A 46 -0.15 -0.26 -16.00
CA LEU A 46 -0.91 0.83 -15.37
C LEU A 46 -0.04 1.85 -14.62
N ARG A 47 1.30 1.75 -14.71
CA ARG A 47 2.22 2.57 -13.88
C ARG A 47 1.76 2.61 -12.42
N GLY A 48 1.45 1.43 -11.89
CA GLY A 48 0.85 1.27 -10.57
C GLY A 48 1.48 0.16 -9.76
N THR A 49 0.97 -0.03 -8.56
CA THR A 49 1.31 -1.15 -7.68
C THR A 49 0.04 -1.69 -7.02
N VAL A 50 0.11 -2.95 -6.61
CA VAL A 50 -0.84 -3.59 -5.71
C VAL A 50 -0.11 -4.21 -4.54
N SER A 51 -0.63 -4.01 -3.34
CA SER A 51 -0.16 -4.70 -2.14
C SER A 51 -1.32 -5.26 -1.32
N TYR A 52 -1.06 -6.29 -0.52
CA TYR A 52 -2.08 -6.97 0.27
C TYR A 52 -1.76 -7.05 1.77
N PHE A 53 -2.80 -7.09 2.58
CA PHE A 53 -2.71 -7.32 4.03
C PHE A 53 -3.76 -8.33 4.50
N GLY A 54 -3.51 -8.92 5.66
CA GLY A 54 -4.43 -9.90 6.26
C GLY A 54 -4.20 -11.31 5.72
N LEU A 55 -5.20 -11.85 5.03
CA LEU A 55 -5.12 -13.17 4.40
C LEU A 55 -3.98 -13.23 3.38
N ALA A 56 -3.22 -14.32 3.37
CA ALA A 56 -2.06 -14.54 2.50
C ALA A 56 -2.25 -15.72 1.53
N GLU A 57 -3.44 -16.31 1.52
CA GLU A 57 -3.77 -17.54 0.81
C GLU A 57 -5.04 -17.34 -0.03
N VAL A 58 -5.09 -18.03 -1.16
CA VAL A 58 -6.23 -18.18 -2.06
C VAL A 58 -6.41 -19.66 -2.39
N PHE A 59 -7.56 -20.00 -2.96
CA PHE A 59 -8.00 -21.37 -3.18
C PHE A 59 -8.47 -21.61 -4.62
N PRO A 60 -7.68 -21.29 -5.66
CA PRO A 60 -8.07 -21.54 -7.05
C PRO A 60 -8.36 -23.03 -7.26
N ASN A 61 -9.53 -23.34 -7.80
CA ASN A 61 -10.03 -24.71 -7.95
C ASN A 61 -10.01 -25.53 -6.63
N GLY A 62 -10.21 -24.85 -5.49
CA GLY A 62 -10.21 -25.45 -4.16
C GLY A 62 -8.83 -25.82 -3.60
N LYS A 63 -7.74 -25.49 -4.31
CA LYS A 63 -6.36 -25.80 -3.88
C LYS A 63 -5.71 -24.59 -3.23
N ASN A 64 -5.14 -24.77 -2.04
CA ASN A 64 -4.42 -23.70 -1.35
C ASN A 64 -3.21 -23.22 -2.18
N GLN A 65 -3.11 -21.92 -2.40
CA GLN A 65 -1.99 -21.23 -3.03
C GLN A 65 -1.74 -19.91 -2.31
N LEU A 66 -0.47 -19.52 -2.17
CA LEU A 66 -0.12 -18.22 -1.59
C LEU A 66 -0.49 -17.07 -2.54
N LEU A 67 -0.99 -15.96 -1.98
CA LEU A 67 -1.24 -14.72 -2.74
C LEU A 67 0.02 -14.23 -3.46
N SER A 68 1.20 -14.40 -2.86
CA SER A 68 2.46 -14.01 -3.49
C SER A 68 2.75 -14.73 -4.81
N ASP A 69 2.18 -15.93 -4.97
CA ASP A 69 2.42 -16.78 -6.13
C ASP A 69 1.27 -16.61 -7.15
N TRP A 70 0.06 -16.39 -6.64
CA TRP A 70 -1.15 -16.18 -7.45
C TRP A 70 -1.22 -14.79 -8.07
N LEU A 71 -0.97 -13.73 -7.28
CA LEU A 71 -1.19 -12.33 -7.68
C LEU A 71 -0.36 -11.90 -8.90
N PRO A 72 0.92 -12.29 -9.07
CA PRO A 72 1.67 -12.00 -10.30
C PRO A 72 1.02 -12.58 -11.56
N SER A 73 0.40 -13.77 -11.45
CA SER A 73 -0.29 -14.41 -12.57
C SER A 73 -1.59 -13.68 -12.89
N PHE A 74 -2.35 -13.28 -11.88
CA PHE A 74 -3.50 -12.40 -12.04
C PHE A 74 -3.11 -11.09 -12.74
N ILE A 75 -2.09 -10.38 -12.25
CA ILE A 75 -1.60 -9.13 -12.86
C ILE A 75 -1.27 -9.33 -14.34
N ARG A 76 -0.56 -10.39 -14.71
CA ARG A 76 -0.24 -10.66 -16.12
C ARG A 76 -1.47 -10.92 -16.99
N SER A 77 -2.50 -11.59 -16.45
CA SER A 77 -3.74 -11.88 -17.19
C SER A 77 -4.57 -10.62 -17.50
N GLN A 78 -4.39 -9.55 -16.71
CA GLN A 78 -5.14 -8.30 -16.82
C GLN A 78 -4.44 -7.24 -17.69
N ASN A 79 -3.48 -7.61 -18.54
CA ASN A 79 -2.69 -6.66 -19.34
C ASN A 79 -3.47 -5.80 -20.36
N HIS A 80 -4.74 -6.13 -20.60
CA HIS A 80 -5.66 -5.40 -21.49
C HIS A 80 -6.39 -4.25 -20.78
N VAL A 81 -6.40 -4.27 -19.44
CA VAL A 81 -7.05 -3.26 -18.59
C VAL A 81 -6.34 -1.91 -18.72
N LYS A 82 -7.11 -0.82 -18.69
CA LYS A 82 -6.59 0.55 -18.94
C LYS A 82 -6.63 1.48 -17.74
N THR A 83 -7.36 1.12 -16.68
CA THR A 83 -7.50 1.96 -15.49
C THR A 83 -7.33 1.14 -14.21
N LEU A 84 -6.93 1.81 -13.12
CA LEU A 84 -6.82 1.16 -11.81
C LEU A 84 -8.20 0.82 -11.24
N GLU A 85 -9.25 1.57 -11.62
CA GLU A 85 -10.64 1.24 -11.31
C GLU A 85 -11.03 -0.14 -11.86
N GLU A 86 -10.87 -0.33 -13.18
CA GLU A 86 -11.19 -1.58 -13.86
C GLU A 86 -10.35 -2.74 -13.30
N PHE A 87 -9.05 -2.50 -13.06
CA PHE A 87 -8.18 -3.49 -12.43
C PHE A 87 -8.67 -3.89 -11.04
N SER A 88 -9.08 -2.92 -10.22
CA SER A 88 -9.57 -3.16 -8.86
C SER A 88 -10.90 -3.91 -8.85
N GLY A 89 -11.79 -3.60 -9.80
CA GLY A 89 -13.04 -4.33 -10.01
C GLY A 89 -12.78 -5.79 -10.40
N ASN A 90 -11.92 -6.01 -11.41
CA ASN A 90 -11.57 -7.36 -11.86
C ASN A 90 -10.87 -8.17 -10.75
N LEU A 91 -10.02 -7.53 -9.94
CA LEU A 91 -9.38 -8.16 -8.80
C LEU A 91 -10.41 -8.61 -7.78
N ARG A 92 -11.42 -7.78 -7.48
CA ARG A 92 -12.49 -8.14 -6.56
C ARG A 92 -13.26 -9.38 -7.03
N GLU A 93 -13.73 -9.35 -8.28
CA GLU A 93 -14.55 -10.44 -8.81
C GLU A 93 -13.76 -11.76 -8.82
N GLU A 94 -12.49 -11.71 -9.21
CA GLU A 94 -11.65 -12.89 -9.21
C GLU A 94 -11.37 -13.40 -7.78
N LEU A 95 -11.16 -12.51 -6.80
CA LEU A 95 -11.03 -12.90 -5.39
C LEU A 95 -12.29 -13.57 -4.85
N HIS A 96 -13.49 -13.18 -5.30
CA HIS A 96 -14.75 -13.87 -4.93
C HIS A 96 -14.81 -15.29 -5.51
N ASN A 97 -14.13 -15.56 -6.62
CA ASN A 97 -14.04 -16.89 -7.22
C ASN A 97 -13.03 -17.80 -6.53
N VAL A 98 -11.92 -17.23 -6.04
CA VAL A 98 -10.80 -18.01 -5.49
C VAL A 98 -10.73 -18.00 -3.96
N ILE A 99 -11.55 -17.24 -3.25
CA ILE A 99 -11.58 -17.25 -1.77
C ILE A 99 -12.98 -17.62 -1.28
N PRO A 100 -13.14 -18.73 -0.51
CA PRO A 100 -14.41 -19.09 0.09
C PRO A 100 -14.96 -18.01 1.03
N GLN A 101 -16.27 -17.83 1.03
CA GLN A 101 -16.94 -16.83 1.87
C GLN A 101 -16.74 -17.12 3.37
N GLU A 102 -16.61 -18.39 3.75
CA GLU A 102 -16.32 -18.82 5.12
C GLU A 102 -14.94 -18.35 5.58
N THR A 103 -13.96 -18.34 4.66
CA THR A 103 -12.62 -17.81 4.91
C THR A 103 -12.69 -16.29 5.07
N LEU A 104 -13.37 -15.59 4.16
CA LEU A 104 -13.53 -14.13 4.26
C LEU A 104 -14.27 -13.71 5.52
N SER A 105 -15.27 -14.46 5.98
CA SER A 105 -15.99 -14.16 7.22
C SER A 105 -15.14 -14.23 8.48
N ARG A 106 -14.02 -14.98 8.43
CA ARG A 106 -13.13 -15.21 9.59
C ARG A 106 -11.90 -14.32 9.60
N TYR A 107 -11.45 -13.87 8.43
CA TYR A 107 -10.18 -13.18 8.28
C TYR A 107 -10.35 -11.83 7.59
N ALA A 108 -9.98 -10.77 8.31
CA ALA A 108 -9.81 -9.45 7.74
C ALA A 108 -8.69 -9.46 6.69
N SER A 109 -8.96 -8.88 5.54
CA SER A 109 -8.03 -8.81 4.42
C SER A 109 -8.37 -7.64 3.49
N GLY A 110 -7.39 -7.25 2.69
CA GLY A 110 -7.60 -6.21 1.71
C GLY A 110 -6.34 -5.89 0.94
N PHE A 111 -6.50 -4.91 0.04
CA PHE A 111 -5.52 -4.53 -0.95
C PHE A 111 -5.44 -3.01 -1.05
N HIS A 112 -4.23 -2.51 -1.22
CA HIS A 112 -3.96 -1.16 -1.69
C HIS A 112 -3.57 -1.24 -3.15
N ILE A 113 -4.28 -0.52 -4.01
CA ILE A 113 -3.96 -0.38 -5.42
C ILE A 113 -3.67 1.10 -5.66
N CYS A 114 -2.47 1.44 -6.12
CA CYS A 114 -2.09 2.84 -6.36
C CYS A 114 -1.37 2.97 -7.69
N GLY A 115 -1.34 4.17 -8.25
CA GLY A 115 -0.62 4.44 -9.49
C GLY A 115 -1.09 5.71 -10.14
N TYR A 116 -0.80 5.86 -11.43
CA TYR A 116 -1.19 7.04 -12.20
C TYR A 116 -2.29 6.72 -13.20
N ASN A 117 -3.30 7.57 -13.28
CA ASN A 117 -4.29 7.47 -14.34
C ASN A 117 -3.77 8.01 -15.68
N ASN A 118 -4.63 8.01 -16.70
CA ASN A 118 -4.27 8.47 -18.05
C ASN A 118 -3.92 9.96 -18.14
N GLN A 119 -4.33 10.76 -17.15
CA GLN A 119 -3.97 12.18 -17.01
C GLN A 119 -2.72 12.39 -16.14
N ASN A 120 -2.02 11.31 -15.77
CA ASN A 120 -0.85 11.34 -14.90
C ASN A 120 -1.16 11.83 -13.46
N ILE A 121 -2.41 11.75 -13.04
CA ILE A 121 -2.86 12.09 -11.68
C ILE A 121 -2.71 10.84 -10.80
N PRO A 122 -2.17 10.95 -9.59
CA PRO A 122 -2.08 9.82 -8.68
C PRO A 122 -3.48 9.33 -8.28
N GLU A 123 -3.65 8.02 -8.19
CA GLU A 123 -4.84 7.36 -7.67
C GLU A 123 -4.48 6.40 -6.55
N PHE A 124 -5.44 6.23 -5.63
CA PHE A 124 -5.40 5.19 -4.62
C PHE A 124 -6.79 4.59 -4.51
N TRP A 125 -6.84 3.27 -4.70
CA TRP A 125 -8.00 2.43 -4.64
C TRP A 125 -7.85 1.45 -3.49
N TYR A 126 -8.91 1.35 -2.68
CA TYR A 126 -8.96 0.47 -1.53
C TYR A 126 -9.98 -0.64 -1.74
N LEU A 127 -9.56 -1.87 -1.49
CA LEU A 127 -10.42 -3.05 -1.59
C LEU A 127 -10.28 -3.85 -0.30
N SER A 128 -11.37 -4.09 0.43
CA SER A 128 -11.30 -4.87 1.68
C SER A 128 -12.62 -5.54 2.03
N ASN A 129 -12.55 -6.51 2.95
CA ASN A 129 -13.72 -7.14 3.55
C ASN A 129 -13.93 -6.68 5.01
N ILE A 130 -13.37 -5.55 5.41
CA ILE A 130 -13.51 -5.01 6.76
C ILE A 130 -14.60 -3.93 6.79
N GLY A 131 -15.41 -3.89 7.85
CA GLY A 131 -16.39 -2.81 8.02
C GLY A 131 -15.80 -1.55 8.65
N GLY A 132 -14.72 -1.71 9.42
CA GLY A 132 -14.02 -0.59 10.03
C GLY A 132 -12.88 -1.00 10.94
N LEU A 133 -12.45 -0.04 11.75
CA LEU A 133 -11.44 -0.20 12.78
C LEU A 133 -12.05 0.17 14.15
N ASP A 134 -11.83 -0.69 15.13
CA ASP A 134 -12.00 -0.34 16.56
C ASP A 134 -10.60 -0.27 17.20
N GLY A 135 -10.16 0.97 17.47
CA GLY A 135 -8.76 1.27 17.75
C GLY A 135 -7.85 0.86 16.58
N PHE A 136 -7.08 -0.20 16.77
CA PHE A 136 -6.17 -0.75 15.74
C PHE A 136 -6.57 -2.16 15.29
N ASN A 137 -7.76 -2.63 15.67
CA ASN A 137 -8.26 -3.95 15.30
C ASN A 137 -9.30 -3.81 14.19
N TYR A 138 -9.22 -4.70 13.20
CA TYR A 138 -10.25 -4.82 12.18
C TYR A 138 -11.53 -5.40 12.79
N VAL A 139 -12.65 -4.75 12.51
CA VAL A 139 -13.97 -5.17 12.99
C VAL A 139 -14.93 -5.39 11.82
N GLU A 140 -16.02 -6.11 12.12
CA GLU A 140 -17.10 -6.40 11.19
C GLU A 140 -16.63 -7.03 9.87
N THR A 141 -15.81 -8.06 9.95
CA THR A 141 -15.35 -8.79 8.77
C THR A 141 -16.55 -9.37 8.00
N LYS A 142 -16.60 -9.13 6.69
CA LYS A 142 -17.69 -9.51 5.80
C LYS A 142 -17.32 -10.76 4.99
N PRO A 143 -18.32 -11.58 4.56
CA PRO A 143 -18.10 -12.77 3.73
C PRO A 143 -17.66 -12.46 2.29
N ARG A 144 -17.54 -11.18 1.92
CA ARG A 144 -17.19 -10.70 0.58
C ARG A 144 -16.39 -9.41 0.70
N TYR A 145 -15.54 -9.14 -0.28
CA TYR A 145 -14.96 -7.80 -0.45
C TYR A 145 -16.01 -6.79 -0.90
N ALA A 146 -15.95 -5.57 -0.36
CA ALA A 146 -16.77 -4.44 -0.79
C ALA A 146 -16.41 -3.99 -2.22
N GLU A 147 -17.23 -3.12 -2.82
CA GLU A 147 -16.81 -2.40 -4.04
C GLU A 147 -15.49 -1.66 -3.79
N PRO A 148 -14.52 -1.67 -4.73
CA PRO A 148 -13.32 -0.88 -4.60
C PRO A 148 -13.65 0.61 -4.49
N SER A 149 -13.03 1.32 -3.53
CA SER A 149 -13.27 2.74 -3.31
C SER A 149 -12.09 3.59 -3.79
N SER A 150 -12.38 4.67 -4.53
CA SER A 150 -11.38 5.70 -4.89
C SER A 150 -11.13 6.63 -3.71
N ASP A 151 -10.33 6.16 -2.76
CA ASP A 151 -10.12 6.85 -1.49
C ASP A 151 -9.34 8.17 -1.67
N TRP A 152 -8.45 8.26 -2.66
CA TRP A 152 -7.76 9.52 -2.96
C TRP A 152 -8.64 10.51 -3.73
N LEU A 153 -8.85 10.32 -5.04
CA LEU A 153 -9.55 11.32 -5.87
C LEU A 153 -11.04 11.43 -5.51
N GLY A 154 -11.66 10.32 -5.09
CA GLY A 154 -13.07 10.29 -4.71
C GLY A 154 -13.37 10.94 -3.35
N ARG A 155 -12.41 10.96 -2.42
CA ARG A 155 -12.62 11.41 -1.04
C ARG A 155 -11.55 12.39 -0.54
N ASP A 156 -10.30 11.96 -0.43
CA ASP A 156 -9.29 12.66 0.36
C ASP A 156 -8.65 13.86 -0.37
N ALA A 157 -8.50 13.80 -1.69
CA ALA A 157 -7.92 14.89 -2.50
C ALA A 157 -8.72 16.20 -2.40
N LYS A 158 -10.03 16.11 -2.12
CA LYS A 158 -10.92 17.27 -1.93
C LYS A 158 -10.51 18.12 -0.74
N ASN A 159 -9.96 17.51 0.31
CA ASN A 159 -9.42 18.23 1.47
C ASN A 159 -8.19 19.08 1.12
N PHE A 160 -7.62 18.87 -0.07
CA PHE A 160 -6.47 19.60 -0.60
C PHE A 160 -6.84 20.50 -1.78
N GLY A 161 -8.13 20.75 -2.02
CA GLY A 161 -8.61 21.69 -3.04
C GLY A 161 -9.04 21.06 -4.36
N TRP A 162 -8.88 19.75 -4.55
CA TRP A 162 -9.33 19.07 -5.77
C TRP A 162 -10.82 19.24 -6.01
N ASP A 163 -11.19 19.87 -7.13
CA ASP A 163 -12.57 20.17 -7.51
C ASP A 163 -13.21 19.12 -8.47
N GLY A 164 -12.43 18.12 -8.88
CA GLY A 164 -12.85 17.08 -9.83
C GLY A 164 -12.57 17.38 -11.30
N LYS A 165 -12.03 18.56 -11.64
CA LYS A 165 -11.89 19.02 -13.03
C LYS A 165 -10.58 19.76 -13.30
N ASP A 166 -10.22 20.73 -12.47
CA ASP A 166 -9.07 21.61 -12.67
C ASP A 166 -7.81 21.01 -12.04
N LEU A 167 -6.86 20.59 -12.87
CA LEU A 167 -5.58 19.99 -12.45
C LEU A 167 -4.73 20.91 -11.57
N SER A 168 -4.98 22.22 -11.62
CA SER A 168 -4.28 23.23 -10.81
C SER A 168 -4.96 23.50 -9.46
N SER A 169 -6.13 22.91 -9.19
CA SER A 169 -6.90 23.18 -7.97
C SER A 169 -6.32 22.57 -6.69
N VAL A 170 -5.42 21.58 -6.81
CA VAL A 170 -4.86 20.88 -5.66
C VAL A 170 -3.66 21.62 -5.06
N THR A 171 -3.57 21.59 -3.73
CA THR A 171 -2.50 22.22 -2.95
C THR A 171 -1.16 21.51 -3.16
N GLU A 172 -0.08 22.27 -3.22
CA GLU A 172 1.30 21.76 -3.31
C GLU A 172 1.91 21.40 -1.94
N LYS A 173 3.04 20.68 -1.95
CA LYS A 173 3.83 20.27 -0.78
C LYS A 173 3.04 19.45 0.24
N VAL A 174 2.12 18.62 -0.24
CA VAL A 174 1.30 17.72 0.58
C VAL A 174 1.86 16.30 0.52
N ILE A 175 1.88 15.61 1.66
CA ILE A 175 2.11 14.18 1.74
C ILE A 175 0.89 13.55 2.41
N TRP A 176 0.19 12.70 1.67
CA TRP A 176 -0.94 11.93 2.19
C TRP A 176 -0.56 10.46 2.33
N VAL A 177 -1.03 9.81 3.39
CA VAL A 177 -0.52 8.49 3.78
C VAL A 177 -1.64 7.51 4.12
N TYR A 178 -1.66 6.37 3.42
CA TYR A 178 -2.52 5.23 3.68
C TYR A 178 -1.74 4.09 4.34
N ARG A 179 -2.31 3.48 5.39
CA ARG A 179 -1.66 2.43 6.18
C ARG A 179 -2.65 1.33 6.52
N ASN A 180 -2.25 0.09 6.29
CA ASN A 180 -3.02 -1.07 6.73
C ASN A 180 -2.12 -2.18 7.27
N GLY A 181 -2.74 -3.05 8.05
CA GLY A 181 -2.13 -4.16 8.76
C GLY A 181 -1.92 -3.81 10.24
N ASP A 182 -0.81 -4.24 10.84
CA ASP A 182 -0.43 -3.73 12.16
C ASP A 182 0.40 -2.46 11.97
N PHE A 183 -0.29 -1.32 11.90
CA PHE A 183 0.33 -0.03 11.59
C PHE A 183 0.58 0.84 12.83
N ARG A 184 0.35 0.33 14.05
CA ARG A 184 0.48 1.07 15.32
C ARG A 184 1.84 1.75 15.48
N GLY A 185 2.90 0.95 15.42
CA GLY A 185 4.27 1.43 15.53
C GLY A 185 4.62 2.39 14.40
N HIS A 186 4.09 2.17 13.20
CA HIS A 186 4.28 3.11 12.11
C HIS A 186 3.56 4.44 12.36
N ALA A 187 2.29 4.42 12.77
CA ALA A 187 1.51 5.62 13.05
C ALA A 187 2.17 6.48 14.15
N VAL A 188 2.77 5.86 15.15
CA VAL A 188 3.43 6.57 16.25
C VAL A 188 4.84 7.03 15.90
N ALA A 189 5.64 6.20 15.23
CA ALA A 189 7.07 6.46 15.05
C ALA A 189 7.42 7.20 13.76
N SER A 190 6.58 7.17 12.73
CA SER A 190 6.92 7.69 11.40
C SER A 190 7.23 9.19 11.40
N GLU A 191 6.35 10.02 11.95
CA GLU A 191 6.58 11.48 12.02
C GLU A 191 7.76 11.88 12.90
N PRO A 192 7.95 11.31 14.12
CA PRO A 192 9.19 11.52 14.87
C PRO A 192 10.46 11.18 14.07
N LEU A 193 10.46 10.08 13.31
CA LEU A 193 11.60 9.71 12.48
C LEU A 193 11.82 10.73 11.36
N ASP A 194 10.76 11.18 10.69
CA ASP A 194 10.88 12.22 9.65
C ASP A 194 11.48 13.52 10.24
N ARG A 195 11.15 13.90 11.48
CA ARG A 195 11.80 15.06 12.17
C ARG A 195 13.28 14.83 12.44
N VAL A 196 13.66 13.64 12.89
CA VAL A 196 15.07 13.27 13.12
C VAL A 196 15.84 13.36 11.80
N PHE A 197 15.35 12.73 10.74
CA PHE A 197 15.99 12.78 9.43
C PHE A 197 16.09 14.20 8.86
N ASN A 198 15.03 14.99 8.97
CA ASN A 198 15.06 16.39 8.54
C ASN A 198 16.11 17.22 9.29
N THR A 199 16.33 16.95 10.57
CA THR A 199 17.40 17.58 11.35
C THR A 199 18.78 17.10 10.87
N LEU A 200 18.94 15.79 10.63
CA LEU A 200 20.19 15.24 10.10
C LEU A 200 20.55 15.87 8.75
N PHE A 201 19.59 16.08 7.86
CA PHE A 201 19.80 16.70 6.55
C PHE A 201 20.24 18.18 6.59
N GLN A 202 20.27 18.82 7.76
CA GLN A 202 20.84 20.17 7.93
C GLN A 202 22.37 20.16 8.05
N PHE A 203 22.98 19.02 8.40
CA PHE A 203 24.43 18.87 8.46
C PHE A 203 25.01 18.61 7.06
N LYS A 204 26.19 19.18 6.78
CA LYS A 204 26.84 19.09 5.45
C LYS A 204 27.16 17.66 5.02
N ASP A 205 27.41 16.77 5.98
CA ASP A 205 27.84 15.40 5.73
C ASP A 205 26.65 14.43 5.55
N PHE A 206 25.42 14.92 5.67
CA PHE A 206 24.20 14.15 5.49
C PHE A 206 23.46 14.60 4.23
N LYS A 207 23.17 13.64 3.34
CA LYS A 207 22.50 13.91 2.07
C LYS A 207 20.99 13.72 2.20
N LYS A 208 20.23 14.78 1.94
CA LYS A 208 18.77 14.68 1.70
C LYS A 208 18.53 13.89 0.41
N PRO A 209 17.58 12.93 0.36
CA PRO A 209 17.25 12.22 -0.87
C PRO A 209 16.76 13.20 -1.95
N LYS A 210 17.33 13.09 -3.15
CA LYS A 210 17.01 13.92 -4.32
C LYS A 210 16.51 13.10 -5.50
N THR A 211 16.87 11.83 -5.57
CA THR A 211 16.43 10.92 -6.64
C THR A 211 15.37 9.94 -6.11
N LYS A 212 14.65 9.34 -7.06
CA LYS A 212 13.69 8.26 -6.80
C LYS A 212 14.31 7.10 -6.00
N ASP A 213 15.51 6.66 -6.38
CA ASP A 213 16.20 5.57 -5.70
C ASP A 213 16.69 5.96 -4.31
N GLU A 214 17.15 7.20 -4.13
CA GLU A 214 17.51 7.71 -2.80
C GLU A 214 16.29 7.81 -1.88
N TYR A 215 15.14 8.22 -2.43
CA TYR A 215 13.89 8.27 -1.67
C TYR A 215 13.39 6.87 -1.31
N LYS A 216 13.54 5.90 -2.22
CA LYS A 216 13.25 4.48 -1.98
C LYS A 216 14.06 3.96 -0.79
N GLU A 217 15.38 4.18 -0.78
CA GLU A 217 16.23 3.73 0.33
C GLU A 217 15.95 4.50 1.63
N TYR A 218 15.57 5.78 1.55
CA TYR A 218 15.10 6.55 2.70
C TYR A 218 13.86 5.92 3.36
N VAL A 219 12.81 5.63 2.58
CA VAL A 219 11.58 5.02 3.10
C VAL A 219 11.84 3.61 3.61
N LYS A 220 12.67 2.83 2.90
CA LYS A 220 13.09 1.50 3.34
C LYS A 220 13.80 1.55 4.69
N THR A 221 14.74 2.47 4.88
CA THR A 221 15.45 2.67 6.15
C THR A 221 14.48 3.04 7.27
N LYS A 222 13.55 3.97 7.01
CA LYS A 222 12.49 4.34 7.96
C LYS A 222 11.66 3.11 8.38
N PHE A 223 11.29 2.27 7.42
CA PHE A 223 10.59 1.01 7.68
C PHE A 223 11.40 0.03 8.50
N GLU A 224 12.68 -0.16 8.16
CA GLU A 224 13.56 -1.07 8.87
C GLU A 224 13.69 -0.69 10.35
N ILE A 225 13.82 0.62 10.67
CA ILE A 225 13.81 1.12 12.05
C ILE A 225 12.48 0.76 12.75
N ILE A 226 11.34 1.01 12.10
CA ILE A 226 10.02 0.68 12.66
C ILE A 226 9.88 -0.83 12.89
N THR A 227 10.30 -1.66 11.93
CA THR A 227 10.27 -3.12 12.08
C THR A 227 11.20 -3.60 13.20
N TYR A 228 12.32 -2.91 13.44
CA TYR A 228 13.21 -3.20 14.56
C TYR A 228 12.54 -2.89 15.91
N ILE A 229 11.79 -1.78 15.99
CA ILE A 229 10.95 -1.46 17.16
C ILE A 229 9.97 -2.59 17.43
N TYR A 230 9.24 -3.04 16.39
CA TYR A 230 8.33 -4.19 16.51
C TYR A 230 9.05 -5.46 16.98
N LYS A 231 10.21 -5.78 16.41
CA LYS A 231 11.00 -6.96 16.77
C LYS A 231 11.42 -6.96 18.24
N LYS A 232 11.73 -5.78 18.80
CA LYS A 232 12.27 -5.65 20.16
C LYS A 232 11.21 -5.42 21.23
N LEU A 233 10.14 -4.70 20.89
CA LEU A 233 9.18 -4.21 21.89
C LEU A 233 7.80 -4.87 21.77
N ASN A 234 7.47 -5.52 20.66
CA ASN A 234 6.18 -6.20 20.52
C ASN A 234 6.24 -7.63 21.08
N ASN A 235 5.25 -8.02 21.89
CA ASN A 235 5.12 -9.37 22.43
C ASN A 235 4.90 -10.42 21.32
N THR A 236 4.40 -10.00 20.15
CA THR A 236 4.17 -10.86 19.00
C THR A 236 4.84 -10.29 17.76
N GLN A 237 5.85 -10.96 17.25
CA GLN A 237 6.58 -10.52 16.06
C GLN A 237 5.78 -10.87 14.80
N ILE A 238 4.92 -9.95 14.36
CA ILE A 238 4.05 -10.13 13.19
C ILE A 238 4.47 -9.30 11.97
N ILE A 239 5.40 -8.36 12.12
CA ILE A 239 5.98 -7.56 11.04
C ILE A 239 7.48 -7.86 10.98
N GLY A 240 8.08 -7.89 9.80
CA GLY A 240 9.51 -8.11 9.70
C GLY A 240 10.13 -7.80 8.35
N THR A 241 11.46 -7.83 8.33
CA THR A 241 12.27 -7.65 7.12
C THR A 241 12.25 -8.92 6.24
N PRO A 242 12.62 -8.81 4.96
CA PRO A 242 12.97 -7.59 4.21
C PRO A 242 11.75 -6.69 3.92
N ILE A 243 12.03 -5.45 3.52
CA ILE A 243 11.04 -4.44 3.14
C ILE A 243 11.11 -4.20 1.64
N ASP A 244 9.96 -4.32 0.98
CA ASP A 244 9.77 -3.92 -0.41
C ASP A 244 9.36 -2.47 -0.48
N VAL A 245 9.98 -1.71 -1.38
CA VAL A 245 9.61 -0.32 -1.67
C VAL A 245 9.62 -0.10 -3.18
N VAL A 246 8.51 0.43 -3.69
CA VAL A 246 8.35 0.90 -5.07
C VAL A 246 8.03 2.39 -5.03
N VAL A 247 8.70 3.16 -5.87
CA VAL A 247 8.43 4.58 -6.06
C VAL A 247 7.97 4.78 -7.49
N LEU A 248 6.96 5.62 -7.71
CA LEU A 248 6.44 5.97 -9.03
C LEU A 248 6.44 7.50 -9.16
N SER A 249 6.98 8.04 -10.24
CA SER A 249 7.00 9.49 -10.48
C SER A 249 6.11 9.87 -11.64
N SER A 250 5.43 11.02 -11.55
CA SER A 250 4.71 11.60 -12.67
C SER A 250 5.65 11.92 -13.85
N LYS A 251 6.95 12.09 -13.58
CA LYS A 251 7.99 12.35 -14.59
C LYS A 251 8.58 11.09 -15.24
N ASP A 252 8.20 9.89 -14.78
CA ASP A 252 8.64 8.64 -15.41
C ASP A 252 8.04 8.56 -16.83
N LYS A 253 8.89 8.65 -17.87
CA LYS A 253 8.46 8.58 -19.27
C LYS A 253 7.85 7.21 -19.59
N LYS A 254 6.76 7.21 -20.36
CA LYS A 254 6.24 5.99 -21.02
C LYS A 254 7.20 5.52 -22.11
#